data_AF-A0A5N8V4J8-F1
#
_entry.id   AF-A0A5N8V4J8-F1
#
_cell.length_a   1.000
_cell.length_b   1.000
_cell.length_c   1.000
_cell.angle_alpha   90.00
_cell.angle_beta   90.00
_cell.angle_gamma   90.00
#
_symmetry.space_group_name_H-M   'P 1'
#
loop_
_entity.id
_entity.type
_entity.pdbx_description
1 polymer ?
#
loop_
_entity_poly.entity_id
_entity_poly.type
_entity_poly.pdbx_seq_one_letter_code
_entity_poly.pdbx_strand_id
1 'polypeptide(L)'
;MVFHSGEAEEHYRRFLKELGVGALAELGIPLVATFGFCAHFVALRENWDIYRDRGGAVPPALLAGTLFDTVVRAAVRDALAFYEYAVDLGLRVLAVMPPQRVPGQSDAAVFLAAQERIRLAVTELGVDVVDLRHRTTGPDGLQRPDLCEADDEVHGNLAFGRIVLAELLDRGL
;
A
#
# COMPACT_ATOMS: atom_id res chain seq x y z
N MET A 1 -6.91 -23.07 1.37
CA MET A 1 -6.97 -22.07 0.27
C MET A 1 -7.46 -22.78 -0.99
N VAL A 2 -8.38 -22.18 -1.74
CA VAL A 2 -8.88 -22.74 -3.01
C VAL A 2 -8.48 -21.77 -4.11
N PHE A 3 -7.78 -22.26 -5.14
CA PHE A 3 -7.38 -21.45 -6.27
C PHE A 3 -8.41 -21.56 -7.39
N HIS A 4 -8.74 -20.42 -8.00
CA HIS A 4 -9.60 -20.39 -9.18
C HIS A 4 -8.86 -20.75 -10.48
N SER A 5 -7.52 -20.74 -10.46
CA SER A 5 -6.65 -21.07 -11.58
C SER A 5 -5.59 -22.09 -11.16
N GLY A 6 -5.38 -23.13 -11.97
CA GLY A 6 -4.30 -24.09 -11.76
C GLY A 6 -2.91 -23.47 -11.87
N GLU A 7 -2.74 -22.44 -12.71
CA GLU A 7 -1.47 -21.70 -12.84
C GLU A 7 -1.14 -20.94 -11.54
N ALA A 8 -2.13 -20.30 -10.92
CA ALA A 8 -1.94 -19.61 -9.66
C ALA A 8 -1.58 -20.59 -8.53
N GLU A 9 -2.22 -21.77 -8.51
CA GLU A 9 -1.82 -22.83 -7.58
C GLU A 9 -0.38 -23.27 -7.85
N GLU A 10 0.00 -23.51 -9.11
CA GLU A 10 1.36 -23.94 -9.45
C GLU A 10 2.41 -22.93 -9.01
N HIS A 11 2.21 -21.64 -9.25
CA HIS A 11 3.10 -20.59 -8.79
C HIS A 11 3.25 -20.57 -7.27
N TYR A 12 2.15 -20.66 -6.54
CA TYR A 12 2.17 -20.72 -5.08
C TYR A 12 2.93 -21.95 -4.57
N ARG A 13 2.64 -23.14 -5.13
CA ARG A 13 3.31 -24.39 -4.73
C ARG A 13 4.81 -24.36 -5.04
N ARG A 14 5.19 -23.79 -6.19
CA ARG A 14 6.59 -23.61 -6.59
C ARG A 14 7.32 -22.72 -5.60
N PHE A 15 6.73 -21.58 -5.24
CA PHE A 15 7.29 -20.66 -4.25
C PHE A 15 7.53 -21.34 -2.89
N LEU A 16 6.53 -22.07 -2.36
CA LEU A 16 6.69 -22.80 -1.11
C LEU A 16 7.81 -23.85 -1.19
N LYS A 17 7.90 -24.56 -2.32
CA LYS A 17 8.94 -25.56 -2.56
C LYS A 17 10.34 -24.94 -2.58
N GLU A 18 10.51 -23.78 -3.20
CA GLU A 18 11.79 -23.05 -3.22
C GLU A 18 12.24 -22.64 -1.81
N LEU A 19 11.28 -22.36 -0.92
CA LEU A 19 11.51 -22.05 0.48
C LEU A 19 11.58 -23.29 1.40
N GLY A 20 11.36 -24.49 0.85
CA GLY A 20 11.41 -25.75 1.59
C GLY A 20 10.28 -25.94 2.60
N VAL A 21 9.15 -25.24 2.45
CA VAL A 21 8.00 -25.29 3.36
C VAL A 21 6.77 -25.92 2.69
N GLY A 22 5.88 -26.51 3.49
CA GLY A 22 4.63 -27.13 3.02
C GLY A 22 3.45 -26.16 2.93
N ALA A 23 3.49 -25.09 3.71
CA ALA A 23 2.46 -24.07 3.80
C ALA A 23 3.04 -22.69 4.15
N LEU A 24 2.29 -21.63 3.85
CA LEU A 24 2.70 -20.26 4.19
C LEU A 24 2.90 -20.07 5.70
N ALA A 25 2.10 -20.74 6.54
CA ALA A 25 2.23 -20.70 8.01
C ALA A 25 3.56 -21.24 8.55
N GLU A 26 4.29 -22.00 7.75
CA GLU A 26 5.58 -22.59 8.13
C GLU A 26 6.76 -21.65 7.81
N LEU A 27 6.50 -20.47 7.23
CA LEU A 27 7.54 -19.49 6.98
C LEU A 27 8.16 -19.00 8.30
N GLY A 28 9.45 -19.28 8.47
CA GLY A 28 10.26 -18.76 9.58
C GLY A 28 10.83 -17.36 9.35
N ILE A 29 10.51 -16.73 8.21
CA ILE A 29 11.00 -15.40 7.81
C ILE A 29 9.84 -14.41 7.67
N PRO A 30 10.10 -13.09 7.86
CA PRO A 30 9.06 -12.09 7.67
C PRO A 30 8.52 -12.05 6.25
N LEU A 31 7.22 -11.83 6.11
CA LEU A 31 6.57 -11.59 4.82
C LEU A 31 6.59 -10.09 4.52
N VAL A 32 7.32 -9.70 3.48
CA VAL A 32 7.31 -8.32 2.98
C VAL A 32 6.27 -8.19 1.88
N ALA A 33 5.34 -7.25 2.05
CA ALA A 33 4.27 -6.97 1.10
C ALA A 33 4.32 -5.51 0.62
N THR A 34 4.16 -5.33 -0.68
CA THR A 34 4.15 -4.00 -1.35
C THR A 34 2.83 -3.71 -2.05
N PHE A 35 1.78 -4.51 -1.79
CA PHE A 35 0.48 -4.37 -2.46
C PHE A 35 -0.61 -3.90 -1.49
N GLY A 36 -1.72 -3.40 -2.05
CA GLY A 36 -2.87 -2.93 -1.28
C GLY A 36 -2.92 -1.43 -1.00
N PHE A 37 -1.82 -0.71 -1.26
CA PHE A 37 -1.75 0.74 -1.12
C PHE A 37 -2.00 1.50 -2.43
N CYS A 38 -2.89 0.99 -3.29
CA CYS A 38 -3.17 1.56 -4.62
C CYS A 38 -4.08 2.82 -4.55
N ALA A 39 -3.71 3.80 -3.73
CA ALA A 39 -4.51 4.99 -3.46
C ALA A 39 -4.78 5.86 -4.70
N HIS A 40 -3.96 5.75 -5.75
CA HIS A 40 -4.16 6.49 -7.00
C HIS A 40 -5.47 6.12 -7.72
N PHE A 41 -5.96 4.88 -7.60
CA PHE A 41 -7.27 4.48 -8.14
C PHE A 41 -8.43 5.10 -7.36
N VAL A 42 -8.33 5.12 -6.03
CA VAL A 42 -9.32 5.79 -5.19
C VAL A 42 -9.33 7.29 -5.49
N ALA A 43 -8.16 7.88 -5.70
CA ALA A 43 -7.96 9.31 -5.86
C ALA A 43 -8.20 9.86 -7.27
N LEU A 44 -8.68 9.06 -8.24
CA LEU A 44 -9.09 9.58 -9.56
C LEU A 44 -10.09 10.74 -9.36
N ARG A 45 -9.86 11.89 -10.02
CA ARG A 45 -10.64 13.11 -9.77
C ARG A 45 -12.13 12.88 -10.00
N GLU A 46 -12.46 12.11 -11.02
CA GLU A 46 -13.81 11.78 -11.47
C GLU A 46 -14.63 11.08 -10.37
N ASN A 47 -13.97 10.32 -9.49
CA ASN A 47 -14.65 9.65 -8.36
C ASN A 47 -15.21 10.65 -7.34
N TRP A 48 -14.71 11.89 -7.32
CA TRP A 48 -14.97 12.86 -6.26
C TRP A 48 -15.67 14.14 -6.73
N ASP A 49 -15.94 14.27 -8.03
CA ASP A 49 -16.48 15.51 -8.61
C ASP A 49 -17.80 15.96 -7.98
N ILE A 50 -18.69 15.00 -7.64
CA ILE A 50 -19.97 15.30 -6.99
C ILE A 50 -19.82 15.85 -5.56
N TYR A 51 -18.65 15.68 -4.95
CA TYR A 51 -18.36 16.10 -3.58
C TYR A 51 -17.54 17.39 -3.50
N ARG A 52 -17.13 17.94 -4.66
CA ARG A 52 -16.34 19.17 -4.71
C ARG A 52 -17.16 20.38 -4.27
N ASP A 53 -16.50 21.30 -3.58
CA ASP A 53 -17.09 22.58 -3.23
C ASP A 53 -17.12 23.55 -4.43
N ARG A 54 -17.59 24.78 -4.20
CA ARG A 54 -17.64 25.83 -5.25
C ARG A 54 -16.27 26.24 -5.77
N GLY A 55 -15.20 25.97 -5.03
CA GLY A 55 -13.81 26.19 -5.43
C GLY A 55 -13.19 24.99 -6.16
N GLY A 56 -13.95 23.91 -6.35
CA GLY A 56 -13.47 22.69 -6.99
C GLY A 56 -12.63 21.80 -6.07
N ALA A 57 -12.54 22.10 -4.77
CA ALA A 57 -11.78 21.29 -3.82
C ALA A 57 -12.67 20.24 -3.15
N VAL A 58 -12.10 19.09 -2.79
CA VAL A 58 -12.80 18.11 -1.93
C VAL A 58 -12.73 18.60 -0.48
N PRO A 59 -13.86 18.78 0.22
CA PRO A 59 -13.86 19.33 1.57
C PRO A 59 -13.01 18.49 2.55
N PRO A 60 -12.13 19.10 3.36
CA PRO A 60 -11.31 18.36 4.33
C PRO A 60 -12.13 17.54 5.34
N ALA A 61 -13.30 18.05 5.73
CA ALA A 61 -14.22 17.35 6.63
C ALA A 61 -14.76 16.04 6.01
N LEU A 62 -14.92 15.98 4.69
CA LEU A 62 -15.30 14.74 4.00
C LEU A 62 -14.17 13.72 4.06
N LEU A 63 -12.93 14.13 3.76
CA LEU A 63 -11.73 13.28 3.82
C LEU A 63 -11.42 12.79 5.25
N ALA A 64 -11.79 13.60 6.25
CA ALA A 64 -11.72 13.24 7.66
C ALA A 64 -12.85 12.30 8.12
N GLY A 65 -13.94 12.20 7.34
CA GLY A 65 -15.19 11.55 7.73
C GLY A 65 -15.27 10.05 7.50
N THR A 66 -16.30 9.43 8.08
CA THR A 66 -16.57 7.98 8.03
C THR A 66 -16.96 7.48 6.64
N LEU A 67 -17.63 8.32 5.84
CA LEU A 67 -17.97 7.97 4.46
C LEU A 67 -16.71 7.73 3.63
N PHE A 68 -15.73 8.63 3.73
CA PHE A 68 -14.47 8.51 3.02
C PHE A 68 -13.70 7.25 3.46
N ASP A 69 -13.60 7.03 4.78
CA ASP A 69 -12.96 5.83 5.33
C ASP A 69 -13.62 4.54 4.83
N THR A 70 -14.96 4.49 4.84
CA THR A 70 -15.72 3.35 4.33
C THR A 70 -15.43 3.07 2.86
N VAL A 71 -15.42 4.11 2.01
CA VAL A 71 -15.13 3.98 0.58
C VAL A 71 -13.70 3.47 0.37
N VAL A 72 -12.72 4.03 1.08
CA VAL A 72 -11.32 3.60 0.98
C VAL A 72 -11.16 2.14 1.40
N ARG A 73 -11.69 1.75 2.57
CA ARG A 73 -11.63 0.36 3.05
C ARG A 73 -12.32 -0.61 2.11
N ALA A 74 -13.46 -0.23 1.53
CA ALA A 74 -14.14 -1.05 0.54
C ALA A 74 -13.29 -1.25 -0.73
N ALA A 75 -12.59 -0.21 -1.18
CA ALA A 75 -11.72 -0.28 -2.36
C ALA A 75 -10.49 -1.17 -2.15
N VAL A 76 -9.99 -1.30 -0.91
CA VAL A 76 -8.81 -2.12 -0.58
C VAL A 76 -9.14 -3.40 0.20
N ARG A 77 -10.42 -3.79 0.26
CA ARG A 77 -10.89 -4.88 1.13
C ARG A 77 -10.16 -6.21 0.90
N ASP A 78 -9.83 -6.53 -0.35
CA ASP A 78 -9.19 -7.80 -0.69
C ASP A 78 -7.71 -7.80 -0.25
N ALA A 79 -7.06 -6.63 -0.26
CA ALA A 79 -5.73 -6.49 0.32
C ALA A 79 -5.76 -6.57 1.84
N LEU A 80 -6.75 -5.96 2.50
CA LEU A 80 -6.94 -6.10 3.95
C LEU A 80 -7.19 -7.56 4.35
N ALA A 81 -8.01 -8.28 3.59
CA ALA A 81 -8.28 -9.70 3.83
C ALA A 81 -7.00 -10.56 3.69
N PHE A 82 -6.10 -10.21 2.77
CA PHE A 82 -4.80 -10.87 2.69
C PHE A 82 -3.94 -10.61 3.94
N TYR A 83 -3.87 -9.36 4.40
CA TYR A 83 -3.09 -8.99 5.58
C TYR A 83 -3.62 -9.70 6.83
N GLU A 84 -4.94 -9.67 7.03
CA GLU A 84 -5.63 -10.39 8.11
C GLU A 84 -5.29 -11.89 8.06
N TYR A 85 -5.44 -12.53 6.89
CA TYR A 85 -5.12 -13.94 6.72
C TYR A 85 -3.65 -14.26 7.06
N ALA A 86 -2.70 -13.45 6.59
CA ALA A 86 -1.28 -13.67 6.86
C ALA A 86 -0.95 -13.55 8.35
N VAL A 87 -1.54 -12.55 9.04
CA VAL A 87 -1.38 -12.38 10.48
C VAL A 87 -2.02 -13.54 11.26
N ASP A 88 -3.21 -14.00 10.85
CA ASP A 88 -3.89 -15.15 11.47
C ASP A 88 -3.11 -16.46 11.34
N LEU A 89 -2.25 -16.59 10.32
CA LEU A 89 -1.30 -17.70 10.20
C LEU A 89 -0.10 -17.59 11.17
N GLY A 90 -0.01 -16.51 11.95
CA GLY A 90 1.09 -16.24 12.88
C GLY A 90 2.33 -15.64 12.21
N LEU A 91 2.21 -15.13 10.99
CA LEU A 91 3.34 -14.55 10.27
C LEU A 91 3.63 -13.13 10.74
N ARG A 92 4.92 -12.79 10.81
CA ARG A 92 5.35 -11.39 10.89
C ARG A 92 5.23 -10.76 9.51
N VAL A 93 4.33 -9.79 9.35
CA VAL A 93 4.09 -9.12 8.08
C VAL A 93 4.59 -7.68 8.12
N LEU A 94 5.39 -7.30 7.12
CA LEU A 94 5.90 -5.95 6.91
C LEU A 94 5.25 -5.37 5.65
N ALA A 95 4.38 -4.37 5.80
CA ALA A 95 3.72 -3.70 4.69
C ALA A 95 4.45 -2.40 4.35
N VAL A 96 5.02 -2.30 3.15
CA VAL A 96 5.77 -1.12 2.71
C VAL A 96 4.83 -0.11 2.08
N MET A 97 4.80 1.12 2.61
CA MET A 97 4.07 2.20 1.97
C MET A 97 4.66 2.53 0.60
N PRO A 98 3.82 2.84 -0.41
CA PRO A 98 4.29 3.12 -1.76
C PRO A 98 4.96 4.51 -1.81
N PRO A 99 5.66 4.81 -2.92
CA PRO A 99 6.10 6.16 -3.23
C PRO A 99 4.95 7.17 -3.11
N GLN A 100 5.24 8.38 -2.63
CA GLN A 100 4.25 9.47 -2.54
C GLN A 100 4.12 10.19 -3.88
N ARG A 101 3.78 9.41 -4.91
CA ARG A 101 3.65 9.87 -6.29
C ARG A 101 2.18 9.95 -6.67
N VAL A 102 1.72 11.17 -6.94
CA VAL A 102 0.34 11.46 -7.34
C VAL A 102 0.29 11.59 -8.86
N PRO A 103 -0.36 10.65 -9.57
CA PRO A 103 -0.53 10.74 -11.02
C PRO A 103 -1.31 11.98 -11.45
N GLY A 104 -1.11 12.39 -12.70
CA GLY A 104 -1.72 13.61 -13.24
C GLY A 104 -3.25 13.64 -13.17
N GLN A 105 -3.90 12.47 -13.20
CA GLN A 105 -5.35 12.26 -13.12
C GLN A 105 -5.90 12.17 -11.69
N SER A 106 -5.03 12.07 -10.68
CA SER A 106 -5.45 11.94 -9.28
C SER A 106 -5.55 13.31 -8.58
N ASP A 107 -6.44 13.39 -7.60
CA ASP A 107 -6.51 14.50 -6.66
C ASP A 107 -5.52 14.27 -5.51
N ALA A 108 -4.57 15.19 -5.32
CA ALA A 108 -3.49 15.03 -4.34
C ALA A 108 -4.01 14.96 -2.90
N ALA A 109 -5.02 15.75 -2.55
CA ALA A 109 -5.58 15.77 -1.20
C ALA A 109 -6.28 14.43 -0.89
N VAL A 110 -7.04 13.93 -1.86
CA VAL A 110 -7.69 12.61 -1.76
C VAL A 110 -6.66 11.50 -1.68
N PHE A 111 -5.61 11.53 -2.50
CA PHE A 111 -4.56 10.51 -2.52
C PHE A 111 -3.86 10.38 -1.17
N LEU A 112 -3.42 11.49 -0.61
CA LEU A 112 -2.74 11.51 0.70
C LEU A 112 -3.69 11.06 1.82
N ALA A 113 -4.95 11.50 1.80
CA ALA A 113 -5.95 11.06 2.76
C ALA A 113 -6.24 9.56 2.64
N ALA A 114 -6.40 9.04 1.41
CA ALA A 114 -6.68 7.63 1.16
C ALA A 114 -5.51 6.75 1.63
N GLN A 115 -4.27 7.13 1.33
CA GLN A 115 -3.09 6.40 1.83
C GLN A 115 -3.05 6.35 3.35
N GLU A 116 -3.38 7.46 4.04
CA GLU A 116 -3.40 7.46 5.49
C GLU A 116 -4.50 6.53 6.05
N ARG A 117 -5.68 6.47 5.42
CA ARG A 117 -6.73 5.51 5.81
C ARG A 117 -6.30 4.07 5.59
N ILE A 118 -5.67 3.76 4.46
CA ILE A 118 -5.15 2.41 4.20
C ILE A 118 -4.05 2.06 5.22
N ARG A 119 -3.14 2.99 5.50
CA ARG A 119 -2.06 2.81 6.48
C ARG A 119 -2.62 2.46 7.86
N LEU A 120 -3.62 3.20 8.32
CA LEU A 120 -4.30 2.95 9.60
C LEU A 120 -5.02 1.60 9.59
N ALA A 121 -5.79 1.29 8.55
CA ALA A 121 -6.50 0.02 8.42
C ALA A 121 -5.55 -1.19 8.44
N VAL A 122 -4.40 -1.11 7.77
CA VAL A 122 -3.38 -2.16 7.79
C VAL A 122 -2.72 -2.26 9.17
N THR A 123 -2.46 -1.14 9.83
CA THR A 123 -1.90 -1.12 11.20
C THR A 123 -2.85 -1.77 12.21
N GLU A 124 -4.17 -1.53 12.08
CA GLU A 124 -5.21 -2.12 12.93
C GLU A 124 -5.23 -3.66 12.88
N LEU A 125 -4.77 -4.26 11.77
CA LEU A 125 -4.64 -5.71 11.61
C LEU A 125 -3.38 -6.29 12.29
N GLY A 126 -2.56 -5.46 12.94
CA GLY A 126 -1.31 -5.90 13.59
C GLY A 126 -0.13 -6.07 12.63
N VAL A 127 -0.22 -5.52 11.42
CA VAL A 127 0.87 -5.51 10.43
C VAL A 127 1.87 -4.39 10.73
N ASP A 128 3.16 -4.70 10.62
CA ASP A 128 4.23 -3.71 10.74
C ASP A 128 4.27 -2.83 9.48
N VAL A 129 3.70 -1.63 9.53
CA VAL A 129 3.75 -0.69 8.39
C VAL A 129 5.10 0.03 8.34
N VAL A 130 5.81 -0.15 7.23
CA VAL A 130 7.07 0.53 6.93
C VAL A 130 6.77 1.85 6.21
N ASP A 131 6.64 2.91 7.01
CA ASP A 131 6.39 4.28 6.55
C ASP A 131 7.69 5.09 6.44
N LEU A 132 8.11 5.35 5.21
CA LEU A 132 9.36 6.04 4.89
C LEU A 132 9.16 7.48 4.44
N ARG A 133 7.93 8.03 4.54
CA ARG A 133 7.62 9.37 4.05
C ARG A 133 8.59 10.42 4.59
N HIS A 134 8.92 10.36 5.87
CA HIS A 134 9.87 11.28 6.51
C HIS A 134 11.28 11.34 5.86
N ARG A 135 11.68 10.32 5.09
CA ARG A 135 12.96 10.26 4.36
C ARG A 135 12.81 10.51 2.86
N THR A 136 11.63 10.23 2.32
CA THR A 136 11.39 10.15 0.88
C THR A 136 10.53 11.28 0.33
N THR A 137 9.90 12.10 1.18
CA THR A 137 9.05 13.22 0.75
C THR A 137 9.69 14.59 0.98
N GLY A 138 9.28 15.56 0.17
CA GLY A 138 9.54 16.98 0.36
C GLY A 138 8.57 17.66 1.33
N PRO A 139 8.68 18.99 1.53
CA PRO A 139 7.81 19.76 2.42
C PRO A 139 6.32 19.75 2.03
N ASP A 140 6.02 19.47 0.76
CA ASP A 140 4.67 19.32 0.21
C ASP A 140 4.06 17.93 0.46
N GLY A 141 4.83 17.02 1.07
CA GLY A 141 4.44 15.63 1.30
C GLY A 141 4.52 14.74 0.05
N LEU A 142 5.03 15.27 -1.08
CA LEU A 142 5.22 14.50 -2.30
C LEU A 142 6.61 13.85 -2.32
N GLN A 143 6.74 12.76 -3.06
CA GLN A 143 8.01 12.07 -3.26
C GLN A 143 9.06 13.04 -3.79
N ARG A 144 10.26 13.02 -3.19
CA ARG A 144 11.38 13.83 -3.67
C ARG A 144 11.73 13.48 -5.11
N PRO A 145 11.98 14.47 -6.00
CA PRO A 145 12.22 14.22 -7.42
C PRO A 145 13.38 13.26 -7.70
N ASP A 146 14.44 13.27 -6.89
CA ASP A 146 15.60 12.39 -7.03
C ASP A 146 15.32 10.92 -6.70
N LEU A 147 14.14 10.63 -6.14
CA LEU A 147 13.66 9.29 -5.80
C LEU A 147 12.53 8.80 -6.74
N CYS A 148 12.14 9.60 -7.73
CA CYS A 148 11.12 9.27 -8.71
C CYS A 148 11.71 8.52 -9.89
N GLU A 149 10.97 7.55 -10.42
CA GLU A 149 11.21 6.98 -11.75
C GLU A 149 10.88 8.00 -12.83
N ALA A 150 11.70 8.12 -13.87
CA ALA A 150 11.62 9.22 -14.84
C ALA A 150 10.40 9.09 -15.78
N ASP A 151 10.14 7.87 -16.26
CA ASP A 151 9.16 7.59 -17.30
C ASP A 151 7.85 6.98 -16.77
N ASP A 152 7.67 7.01 -15.46
CA ASP A 152 6.55 6.38 -14.77
C ASP A 152 5.98 7.38 -13.77
N GLU A 153 4.66 7.54 -13.66
CA GLU A 153 4.04 8.53 -12.77
C GLU A 153 3.80 8.04 -11.34
N VAL A 154 3.91 6.73 -11.07
CA VAL A 154 3.56 6.10 -9.78
C VAL A 154 4.73 5.44 -9.06
N HIS A 155 5.76 4.99 -9.77
CA HIS A 155 6.85 4.20 -9.19
C HIS A 155 8.05 5.04 -8.69
N GLY A 156 8.71 4.57 -7.64
CA GLY A 156 9.99 5.12 -7.21
C GLY A 156 11.13 4.50 -8.02
N ASN A 157 12.25 5.20 -8.13
CA ASN A 157 13.43 4.66 -8.80
C ASN A 157 14.24 3.72 -7.90
N LEU A 158 15.38 3.24 -8.42
CA LEU A 158 16.31 2.38 -7.68
C LEU A 158 16.80 3.00 -6.35
N ALA A 159 16.98 4.31 -6.27
CA ALA A 159 17.42 4.97 -5.04
C ALA A 159 16.34 4.90 -3.95
N PHE A 160 15.06 5.05 -4.31
CA PHE A 160 13.95 4.78 -3.40
C PHE A 160 13.97 3.32 -2.91
N GLY A 161 14.12 2.37 -3.85
CA GLY A 161 14.19 0.94 -3.50
C GLY A 161 15.33 0.61 -2.54
N ARG A 162 16.50 1.27 -2.67
CA ARG A 162 17.62 1.11 -1.73
C ARG A 162 17.29 1.63 -0.33
N ILE A 163 16.54 2.72 -0.21
CA ILE A 163 16.09 3.24 1.09
C ILE A 163 15.14 2.25 1.76
N VAL A 164 14.18 1.71 0.99
CA VAL A 164 13.25 0.67 1.46
C VAL A 164 14.02 -0.56 1.94
N LEU A 165 14.95 -1.08 1.12
CA LEU A 165 15.73 -2.26 1.47
C LEU A 165 16.57 -2.05 2.74
N ALA A 166 17.21 -0.88 2.89
CA ALA A 166 17.99 -0.57 4.09
C ALA A 166 17.11 -0.58 5.35
N GLU A 167 15.94 0.06 5.30
CA GLU A 167 14.98 0.06 6.41
C GLU A 167 14.49 -1.34 6.77
N LEU A 168 14.25 -2.17 5.75
CA LEU A 168 13.82 -3.54 5.91
C LEU A 168 14.91 -4.39 6.59
N LEU A 169 16.17 -4.25 6.18
CA LEU A 169 17.32 -4.94 6.80
C LEU A 169 17.52 -4.50 8.27
N ASP A 170 17.37 -3.21 8.56
CA ASP A 170 17.45 -2.68 9.94
C ASP A 170 16.34 -3.26 10.86
N ARG A 171 15.24 -3.75 10.27
CA ARG A 171 14.12 -4.42 10.96
C ARG A 171 14.27 -5.93 11.06
N GLY A 172 15.42 -6.48 10.65
CA GLY A 172 15.76 -7.90 10.76
C GLY A 172 15.21 -8.77 9.63
N LEU A 173 15.20 -8.24 8.41
CA LEU A 173 15.10 -9.06 7.19
C LEU A 173 16.44 -9.69 6.81
#